data_AF-A0A1Y4L1T2-F1
#
_entry.id   AF-A0A1Y4L1T2-F1
#
_cell.length_a   1.000
_cell.length_b   1.000
_cell.length_c   1.000
_cell.angle_alpha   90.00
_cell.angle_beta   90.00
_cell.angle_gamma   90.00
#
_symmetry.space_group_name_H-M   'P 1'
#
loop_
_entity.id
_entity.type
_entity.pdbx_description
1 polymer ?
#
loop_
_entity_poly.entity_id
_entity_poly.type
_entity_poly.pdbx_seq_one_letter_code
_entity_poly.pdbx_strand_id
1 'polypeptide(L)' 'MIYAKIEDGVCVNAALFEDEEIAIDFGYPVLLPDGYGIGDLYDGIAWSHAPTPDPEPGPEPDPDVWDELASAIREGVNEV' A
#
# COMPACT_ATOMS: atom_id res chain seq x y z
N MET A 1 26.24 0.86 -0.35
CA MET A 1 25.11 0.36 -1.15
C MET A 1 24.05 -0.18 -0.20
N ILE A 2 22.76 -0.09 -0.55
CA ILE A 2 21.69 -0.59 0.32
C ILE A 2 21.45 -2.06 -0.01
N TYR A 3 21.47 -2.92 1.01
CA TYR A 3 21.16 -4.33 0.89
C TYR A 3 19.91 -4.66 1.69
N ALA A 4 19.18 -5.67 1.24
CA ALA A 4 17.91 -6.12 1.79
C ALA A 4 18.05 -7.47 2.48
N LYS A 5 17.36 -7.59 3.61
CA LYS A 5 17.10 -8.86 4.28
C LYS A 5 15.77 -9.39 3.78
N ILE A 6 15.79 -10.61 3.24
CA ILE A 6 14.62 -11.27 2.66
C ILE A 6 14.16 -12.40 3.58
N GLU A 7 12.89 -12.41 3.94
CA GLU A 7 12.22 -13.51 4.65
C GLU A 7 10.95 -13.89 3.87
N ASP A 8 10.79 -15.17 3.55
CA ASP A 8 9.65 -15.69 2.75
C ASP A 8 9.41 -14.93 1.42
N GLY A 9 10.48 -14.47 0.78
CA GLY A 9 10.40 -13.69 -0.46
C GLY A 9 9.99 -12.23 -0.29
N VAL A 10 9.94 -11.73 0.95
CA VAL A 10 9.59 -10.33 1.29
C VAL A 10 10.82 -9.62 1.84
N CYS A 11 11.07 -8.39 1.40
CA CYS A 11 12.04 -7.51 2.02
C CYS A 11 11.53 -7.04 3.39
N VAL A 12 12.11 -7.57 4.47
CA VAL A 12 11.71 -7.23 5.85
C VAL A 12 12.58 -6.15 6.46
N ASN A 13 13.78 -5.93 5.92
CA ASN A 13 14.68 -4.88 6.37
C ASN A 13 15.63 -4.46 5.25
N ALA A 14 16.14 -3.23 5.33
CA ALA A 14 17.15 -2.71 4.41
C ALA A 14 18.19 -1.89 5.20
N ALA A 15 19.47 -2.08 4.88
CA ALA A 15 20.56 -1.39 5.55
C ALA A 15 21.67 -0.99 4.57
N LEU A 16 22.37 0.09 4.90
CA LEU A 16 23.50 0.59 4.12
C LEU A 16 24.78 -0.14 4.57
N PHE A 17 25.47 -0.74 3.61
CA PHE A 17 26.77 -1.36 3.80
C PHE A 17 27.83 -0.76 2.86
N GLU A 18 29.08 -0.75 3.32
CA GLU A 18 30.22 -0.36 2.49
C GLU A 18 30.63 -1.48 1.53
N ASP A 19 30.43 -2.73 1.93
CA ASP A 19 30.88 -3.94 1.23
C ASP A 19 29.80 -5.03 1.20
N GLU A 20 29.78 -5.82 0.12
CA GLU A 20 28.83 -6.92 -0.09
C GLU A 20 29.06 -8.11 0.84
N GLU A 21 30.31 -8.50 1.08
CA GLU A 21 30.62 -9.65 1.94
C GLU A 21 30.14 -9.40 3.37
N ILE A 22 30.31 -8.17 3.85
CA ILE A 22 29.80 -7.74 5.15
C ILE A 22 28.26 -7.79 5.15
N ALA A 23 27.60 -7.27 4.12
CA ALA A 23 26.14 -7.31 4.03
C ALA A 23 25.60 -8.75 4.11
N ILE A 24 26.22 -9.68 3.38
CA ILE A 24 25.88 -11.10 3.38
C ILE A 24 26.09 -11.71 4.77
N ASP A 25 27.22 -11.45 5.43
CA ASP A 25 27.53 -11.98 6.77
C ASP A 25 26.54 -11.49 7.84
N PHE A 26 26.03 -10.26 7.68
CA PHE A 26 24.96 -9.70 8.51
C PHE A 26 23.54 -10.12 8.11
N GLY A 27 23.38 -10.96 7.08
CA GLY A 27 22.09 -11.50 6.64
C GLY A 27 21.30 -10.60 5.70
N TYR A 28 21.98 -9.74 4.93
CA TYR A 28 21.40 -8.91 3.87
C TYR A 28 21.96 -9.33 2.50
N PRO A 29 21.51 -10.48 1.95
CA PRO A 29 22.17 -11.10 0.81
C PRO A 29 21.86 -10.45 -0.54
N VAL A 30 20.94 -9.49 -0.61
CA VAL A 30 20.42 -8.97 -1.88
C VAL A 30 20.64 -7.47 -1.97
N LEU A 31 21.22 -6.98 -3.06
CA LEU A 31 21.30 -5.56 -3.35
C LEU A 31 19.90 -4.99 -3.60
N LEU A 32 19.54 -3.92 -2.90
CA LEU A 32 18.25 -3.24 -3.05
C LEU A 32 18.34 -2.16 -4.15
N PRO A 33 17.59 -2.28 -5.26
CA PRO A 33 17.56 -1.25 -6.29
C PRO A 33 16.74 -0.02 -5.86
N ASP A 34 17.05 1.12 -6.45
CA ASP A 34 16.28 2.35 -6.22
C ASP A 34 14.80 2.15 -6.57
N GLY A 35 13.93 2.66 -5.71
CA GLY A 35 12.47 2.56 -5.85
C GLY A 35 11.84 1.36 -5.15
N TYR A 36 12.64 0.38 -4.71
CA TYR A 36 12.18 -0.73 -3.87
C TYR A 36 12.52 -0.51 -2.40
N GLY A 37 11.78 -1.18 -1.52
CA GLY A 37 11.95 -1.04 -0.08
C GLY A 37 11.38 -2.18 0.72
N ILE A 38 11.19 -1.91 2.01
CA ILE A 38 10.59 -2.86 2.95
C ILE A 38 9.14 -3.11 2.55
N GLY A 39 8.74 -4.37 2.51
CA GLY A 39 7.43 -4.84 2.06
C GLY A 39 7.40 -5.31 0.62
N ASP A 40 8.34 -4.88 -0.23
CA ASP A 40 8.42 -5.36 -1.61
C ASP A 40 8.90 -6.82 -1.69
N LEU A 41 8.53 -7.48 -2.77
CA LEU A 41 8.77 -8.90 -3.00
C LEU A 41 10.03 -9.12 -3.83
N TYR A 42 10.76 -10.18 -3.50
CA TYR A 42 11.93 -10.66 -4.23
C TYR A 42 11.84 -12.16 -4.46
N ASP A 43 11.88 -12.58 -5.74
CA ASP A 43 11.70 -13.98 -6.15
C ASP A 43 13.04 -14.76 -6.31
N GLY A 44 14.16 -14.14 -5.95
CA GLY A 44 15.51 -14.68 -6.16
C GLY A 44 16.17 -14.21 -7.47
N ILE A 45 15.43 -13.53 -8.34
CA ILE A 45 15.90 -13.01 -9.63
C ILE A 45 15.52 -11.54 -9.78
N ALA A 46 14.28 -11.18 -9.49
CA ALA A 46 13.68 -9.88 -9.74
C ALA A 46 12.89 -9.35 -8.53
N TRP A 47 12.77 -8.02 -8.50
CA TRP A 47 11.98 -7.28 -7.53
C TRP A 47 10.60 -6.97 -8.09
N SER A 48 9.58 -6.99 -7.22
CA SER A 48 8.22 -6.57 -7.56
C SER A 48 7.56 -5.88 -6.37
N HIS A 49 6.71 -4.89 -6.65
CA HIS A 49 5.99 -4.20 -5.59
C HIS A 49 4.94 -5.09 -4.95
N ALA A 50 4.80 -4.94 -3.63
CA ALA A 50 3.66 -5.54 -2.95
C ALA A 50 2.35 -5.01 -3.57
N PRO A 51 1.33 -5.86 -3.70
CA PRO A 51 0.02 -5.40 -4.12
C PRO A 51 -0.49 -4.38 -3.09
N THR A 52 -0.69 -3.14 -3.54
CA THR A 52 -1.37 -2.14 -2.73
C THR A 52 -2.84 -2.55 -2.60
N PRO A 53 -3.42 -2.55 -1.39
CA PRO A 53 -4.85 -2.75 -1.24
C PRO A 53 -5.60 -1.71 -2.06
N ASP A 54 -6.72 -2.09 -2.66
CA ASP A 54 -7.61 -1.12 -3.28
C ASP A 54 -7.99 -0.05 -2.25
N PRO A 55 -8.04 1.23 -2.64
CA PRO A 55 -8.49 2.28 -1.73
C PRO A 55 -9.87 1.93 -1.20
N GLU A 56 -10.07 2.11 0.11
CA GLU A 56 -11.39 1.93 0.71
C GLU A 56 -12.41 2.81 -0.03
N PRO A 57 -13.64 2.33 -0.27
CA PRO A 57 -14.71 3.16 -0.80
C PRO A 57 -14.80 4.45 0.02
N GLY A 58 -14.78 5.60 -0.67
CA GLY A 58 -15.01 6.87 0.00
C GLY A 58 -16.35 6.86 0.74
N PRO A 59 -16.53 7.72 1.76
CA PRO A 59 -17.82 7.85 2.43
C PRO A 59 -18.93 8.10 1.41
N GLU A 60 -20.12 7.52 1.65
CA GLU A 60 -21.30 7.85 0.86
C GLU A 60 -21.49 9.37 0.88
N PRO A 61 -21.75 10.01 -0.28
CA PRO A 61 -22.02 11.44 -0.30
C PRO A 61 -23.23 11.72 0.59
N ASP A 62 -23.16 12.80 1.38
CA ASP A 62 -24.32 13.28 2.11
C ASP A 62 -25.49 13.48 1.14
N PRO A 63 -26.74 13.17 1.54
CA PRO A 63 -27.90 13.42 0.71
C PRO A 63 -27.91 14.89 0.28
N ASP A 64 -28.13 15.13 -1.01
CA ASP A 64 -28.14 16.50 -1.53
C ASP A 64 -29.35 17.24 -0.95
N VAL A 65 -29.24 18.56 -0.79
CA VAL A 65 -30.34 19.43 -0.31
C VAL A 65 -31.60 19.23 -1.17
N TRP A 66 -31.42 18.84 -2.44
CA TRP A 66 -32.50 18.49 -3.35
C TRP A 66 -33.25 17.20 -2.97
N ASP A 67 -32.58 16.21 -2.38
CA ASP A 67 -33.19 14.95 -1.92
C ASP A 67 -34.02 15.16 -0.65
N GLU A 68 -33.54 16.03 0.25
CA GLU A 68 -34.30 16.45 1.44
C GLU A 68 -35.54 17.26 1.04
N LEU A 69 -35.38 18.21 0.11
CA LEU A 69 -36.49 19.00 -0.42
C LEU A 69 -37.54 18.13 -1.13
N ALA A 70 -37.10 17.17 -1.95
CA ALA A 70 -37.99 16.25 -2.64
C ALA A 70 -38.77 15.33 -1.68
N SER A 71 -38.13 14.91 -0.58
CA SER A 71 -38.77 14.11 0.47
C SER A 71 -39.82 14.91 1.22
N ALA A 72 -39.51 16.15 1.62
CA ALA A 72 -40.44 17.04 2.30
C ALA A 72 -41.67 17.39 1.45
N ILE A 73 -41.49 17.57 0.13
CA ILE A 73 -42.60 17.81 -0.80
C ILE A 73 -43.50 16.57 -0.93
N ARG A 74 -42.93 15.36 -0.99
CA ARG A 74 -43.73 14.12 -1.07
C ARG A 74 -44.51 13.83 0.20
N GLU A 75 -43.91 14.10 1.36
CA GLU A 75 -44.58 13.94 2.66
C GLU A 75 -45.74 14.93 2.82
N GLY A 76 -45.54 16.21 2.47
CA GLY A 76 -46.59 17.23 2.52
C GLY A 76 -47.71 17.05 1.48
N VAL A 77 -47.49 16.32 0.38
CA VAL A 77 -48.50 16.03 -0.65
C VAL A 77 -49.42 14.86 -0.25
N ASN A 78 -49.01 14.00 0.69
CA ASN A 78 -49.81 12.84 1.12
C ASN A 78 -50.78 13.15 2.28
N GLU A 79 -50.76 14.38 2.80
CA GLU A 79 -51.63 14.85 3.90
C GLU A 79 -52.80 15.76 3.42
N VAL A 80 -53.07 15.84 2.12
CA VAL A 80 -54.20 16.62 1.52
C VAL A 80 -55.26 15.76 0.85
#